data_AF-A0A815P5D0-F1
#
_entry.id   AF-A0A815P5D0-F1
#
_cell.length_a   1.000
_cell.length_b   1.000
_cell.length_c   1.000
_cell.angle_alpha   90.00
_cell.angle_beta   90.00
_cell.angle_gamma   90.00
#
_symmetry.space_group_name_H-M   'P 1'
#
loop_
_entity.id
_entity.type
_entity.pdbx_description
1 polymer ?
#
loop_
_entity_poly.entity_id
_entity_poly.type
_entity_poly.pdbx_seq_one_letter_code
_entity_poly.pdbx_strand_id
1 'polypeptide(L)'
;MVTAIIWFTHFYRTQSALVASPKFCLIWVYLDFALTITTTILAAWASIERHILIFHKNLISTPLKRWIFHYFPLIIFTIYPFIFYIVGFFVLPCPFPFNYKAERRALEGCTGYNEKISMWDNWANNVVPVLLIIIFSISLIARVWYGKYRMGHRFQWRKYRKMFFQLLSIFTLYFVLFLPAMILYAAYALGLSYFLF
;
A
#
# COMPACT_ATOMS: atom_id res chain seq x y z
N MET A 1 9.59 3.28 2.74
CA MET A 1 9.46 4.37 1.74
C MET A 1 10.33 5.60 2.01
N VAL A 2 10.28 6.23 3.20
CA VAL A 2 11.18 7.37 3.49
C VAL A 2 12.66 6.97 3.32
N THR A 3 12.98 5.75 3.75
CA THR A 3 14.26 5.10 3.48
C THR A 3 14.51 5.00 1.98
N ALA A 4 13.57 4.50 1.17
CA ALA A 4 13.76 4.37 -0.28
C ALA A 4 14.15 5.70 -0.95
N ILE A 5 13.50 6.82 -0.60
CA ILE A 5 13.83 8.14 -1.15
C ILE A 5 15.28 8.54 -0.86
N ILE A 6 15.76 8.32 0.37
CA ILE A 6 17.15 8.63 0.76
C ILE A 6 18.13 7.77 -0.06
N TRP A 7 17.82 6.50 -0.21
CA TRP A 7 18.65 5.54 -0.95
C TRP A 7 18.71 5.88 -2.44
N PHE A 8 17.57 6.18 -3.06
CA PHE A 8 17.49 6.64 -4.45
C PHE A 8 18.25 7.94 -4.65
N THR A 9 18.03 8.94 -3.80
CA THR A 9 18.72 10.24 -3.92
C THR A 9 20.24 10.08 -3.83
N HIS A 10 20.72 9.22 -2.93
CA HIS A 10 22.16 8.93 -2.82
C HIS A 10 22.70 8.19 -4.05
N PHE A 11 21.96 7.18 -4.52
CA PHE A 11 22.35 6.41 -5.70
C PHE A 11 22.44 7.31 -6.93
N TYR A 12 21.42 8.12 -7.21
CA TYR A 12 21.44 9.07 -8.33
C TYR A 12 22.60 10.08 -8.23
N ARG A 13 22.96 10.50 -7.01
CA ARG A 13 24.06 11.45 -6.80
C ARG A 13 25.45 10.83 -6.95
N THR A 14 25.64 9.57 -6.53
CA THR A 14 26.97 8.95 -6.40
C THR A 14 27.22 7.79 -7.35
N GLN A 15 26.19 7.37 -8.10
CA GLN A 15 26.18 6.15 -8.92
C GLN A 15 26.56 4.89 -8.12
N SER A 16 26.35 4.94 -6.79
CA SER A 16 26.77 3.90 -5.86
C SER A 16 25.72 3.68 -4.76
N ALA A 17 25.53 2.42 -4.39
CA ALA A 17 24.64 2.05 -3.30
C ALA A 17 25.28 2.44 -1.95
N LEU A 18 24.48 3.03 -1.05
CA LEU A 18 24.93 3.49 0.26
C LEU A 18 25.45 2.34 1.14
N VAL A 19 24.86 1.14 1.00
CA VAL A 19 25.42 -0.14 1.47
C VAL A 19 25.21 -1.19 0.39
N ALA A 20 26.30 -1.71 -0.18
CA ALA A 20 26.28 -2.74 -1.22
C ALA A 20 26.37 -4.16 -0.63
N SER A 21 25.54 -4.47 0.38
CA SER A 21 25.47 -5.82 0.96
C SER A 21 24.25 -6.58 0.44
N PRO A 22 24.41 -7.74 -0.21
CA PRO A 22 23.32 -8.57 -0.72
C PRO A 22 22.23 -8.88 0.32
N LYS A 23 22.66 -9.27 1.52
CA LYS A 23 21.75 -9.64 2.62
C LYS A 23 20.96 -8.43 3.12
N PHE A 24 21.65 -7.30 3.26
CA PHE A 24 21.01 -6.06 3.72
C PHE A 24 19.95 -5.59 2.72
N CYS A 25 20.30 -5.53 1.43
CA CYS A 25 19.39 -5.11 0.36
C CYS A 25 18.15 -6.00 0.31
N LEU A 26 18.31 -7.32 0.39
CA LEU A 26 17.19 -8.25 0.31
C LEU A 26 16.25 -8.14 1.52
N ILE A 27 16.78 -8.03 2.74
CA ILE A 27 15.98 -7.79 3.95
C ILE A 27 15.26 -6.44 3.86
N TRP A 28 15.95 -5.42 3.39
CA TRP A 28 15.41 -4.08 3.27
C TRP A 28 14.25 -4.01 2.27
N VAL A 29 14.43 -4.56 1.06
CA VAL A 29 13.38 -4.64 0.04
C VAL A 29 12.19 -5.45 0.57
N TYR A 30 12.44 -6.60 1.19
CA TYR A 30 11.39 -7.41 1.80
C TYR A 30 10.54 -6.61 2.80
N LEU A 31 11.19 -5.93 3.75
CA LEU A 31 10.47 -5.13 4.74
C LEU A 31 9.73 -3.96 4.12
N ASP A 32 10.31 -3.28 3.13
CA ASP A 32 9.69 -2.13 2.48
C ASP A 32 8.42 -2.54 1.73
N PHE A 33 8.46 -3.62 0.94
CA PHE A 33 7.31 -4.14 0.22
C PHE A 33 6.24 -4.71 1.17
N ALA A 34 6.63 -5.56 2.12
CA ALA A 34 5.68 -6.16 3.05
C ALA A 34 4.95 -5.11 3.89
N LEU A 35 5.66 -4.11 4.43
CA LEU A 35 5.04 -3.05 5.21
C LEU A 35 4.16 -2.16 4.35
N THR A 36 4.63 -1.75 3.17
CA THR A 36 3.85 -0.91 2.25
C THR A 36 2.52 -1.58 1.90
N ILE A 37 2.56 -2.83 1.41
CA ILE A 37 1.34 -3.57 1.06
C ILE A 37 0.45 -3.81 2.29
N THR A 38 1.03 -4.16 3.43
CA THR A 38 0.26 -4.33 4.68
C THR A 38 -0.50 -3.06 5.02
N THR A 39 0.13 -1.89 4.96
CA THR A 39 -0.53 -0.62 5.24
C THR A 39 -1.65 -0.31 4.23
N THR A 40 -1.44 -0.60 2.94
CA THR A 40 -2.45 -0.39 1.90
C THR A 40 -3.66 -1.30 2.08
N ILE A 41 -3.45 -2.61 2.31
CA ILE A 41 -4.53 -3.58 2.53
C ILE A 41 -5.27 -3.26 3.83
N LEU A 42 -4.57 -2.92 4.92
CA LEU A 42 -5.21 -2.52 6.18
C LEU A 42 -6.00 -1.21 6.03
N ALA A 43 -5.54 -0.26 5.21
CA ALA A 43 -6.30 0.95 4.91
C ALA A 43 -7.58 0.64 4.11
N ALA A 44 -7.50 -0.30 3.15
CA ALA A 44 -8.66 -0.79 2.42
C ALA A 44 -9.66 -1.47 3.36
N TRP A 45 -9.18 -2.38 4.21
CA TRP A 45 -10.00 -3.06 5.19
C TRP A 45 -10.64 -2.08 6.18
N ALA A 46 -9.87 -1.13 6.73
CA ALA A 46 -10.41 -0.12 7.63
C ALA A 46 -11.52 0.70 6.98
N SER A 47 -11.42 0.97 5.67
CA SER A 47 -12.47 1.67 4.89
C SER A 47 -13.76 0.83 4.78
N ILE A 48 -13.62 -0.47 4.53
CA ILE A 48 -14.73 -1.44 4.50
C ILE A 48 -15.36 -1.57 5.89
N GLU A 49 -14.54 -1.82 6.90
CA GLU A 49 -14.96 -2.04 8.28
C GLU A 49 -15.76 -0.84 8.83
N ARG A 50 -15.34 0.39 8.49
CA ARG A 50 -16.10 1.60 8.81
C ARG A 50 -17.51 1.59 8.23
N HIS A 51 -17.71 1.07 7.02
CA HIS A 51 -19.05 0.91 6.46
C HIS A 51 -19.86 -0.12 7.25
N ILE A 52 -19.24 -1.24 7.61
CA ILE A 52 -19.89 -2.29 8.41
C ILE A 52 -20.31 -1.70 9.77
N LEU A 53 -19.43 -0.99 10.48
CA LEU A 53 -19.72 -0.40 11.78
C LEU A 53 -20.83 0.67 11.74
N ILE A 54 -20.92 1.44 10.66
CA ILE A 54 -21.91 2.52 10.54
C ILE A 54 -23.26 1.97 10.10
N PHE A 55 -23.28 1.13 9.07
CA PHE A 55 -24.51 0.71 8.38
C PHE A 55 -24.99 -0.69 8.79
N HIS A 56 -24.11 -1.54 9.29
CA HIS A 56 -24.40 -2.94 9.60
C HIS A 56 -24.00 -3.31 11.03
N LYS A 57 -24.43 -2.51 12.02
CA LYS A 57 -24.12 -2.73 13.46
C LYS A 57 -24.45 -4.15 13.94
N ASN A 58 -25.47 -4.79 13.36
CA ASN A 58 -25.89 -6.17 13.66
C ASN A 58 -24.83 -7.22 13.30
N LEU A 59 -23.88 -6.89 12.41
CA LEU A 59 -22.73 -7.75 12.08
C LEU A 59 -21.63 -7.71 13.14
N ILE A 60 -21.69 -6.79 14.12
CA ILE A 60 -20.66 -6.65 15.17
C ILE A 60 -21.30 -6.71 16.58
N SER A 61 -22.59 -7.03 16.66
CA SER A 61 -23.35 -7.02 17.92
C SER A 61 -22.93 -8.10 18.91
N THR A 62 -22.52 -9.28 18.43
CA THR A 62 -22.12 -10.42 19.26
C THR A 62 -20.60 -10.61 19.27
N PRO A 63 -19.99 -11.16 20.33
CA PRO A 63 -18.54 -11.38 20.41
C PRO A 63 -18.01 -12.26 19.28
N LEU A 64 -18.72 -13.34 18.92
CA LEU A 64 -18.32 -14.21 17.81
C LEU A 64 -18.29 -13.48 16.47
N LYS A 65 -19.37 -12.75 16.14
CA LYS A 65 -19.41 -11.95 14.91
C LYS A 65 -18.34 -10.86 14.90
N ARG A 66 -18.05 -10.22 16.04
CA ARG A 66 -16.94 -9.26 16.14
C ARG A 66 -15.60 -9.94 15.85
N TRP A 67 -15.39 -11.15 16.35
CA TRP A 67 -14.19 -11.91 16.04
C TRP A 67 -14.04 -12.18 14.55
N ILE A 68 -15.11 -12.61 13.89
CA ILE A 68 -15.14 -12.93 12.45
C ILE A 68 -15.02 -11.69 11.55
N PHE A 69 -15.73 -10.60 11.86
CA PHE A 69 -15.84 -9.43 10.98
C PHE A 69 -14.91 -8.26 11.34
N HIS A 70 -14.13 -8.37 12.42
CA HIS A 70 -13.19 -7.32 12.82
C HIS A 70 -11.79 -7.87 13.05
N TYR A 71 -11.62 -8.80 13.99
CA TYR A 71 -10.29 -9.28 14.38
C TYR A 71 -9.66 -10.23 13.36
N PHE A 72 -10.43 -11.20 12.88
CA PHE A 72 -9.93 -12.23 11.97
C PHE A 72 -9.38 -11.66 10.64
N PRO A 73 -10.09 -10.76 9.93
CA PRO A 73 -9.57 -10.18 8.69
C PRO A 73 -8.33 -9.31 8.95
N LEU A 74 -8.29 -8.60 10.08
CA LEU A 74 -7.14 -7.77 10.45
C LEU A 74 -5.88 -8.63 10.64
N ILE A 75 -6.00 -9.78 11.31
CA ILE A 75 -4.90 -10.74 11.47
C ILE A 75 -4.46 -11.29 10.11
N ILE A 76 -5.40 -11.76 9.29
CA ILE A 76 -5.09 -12.31 7.96
C ILE A 76 -4.38 -11.28 7.09
N PHE A 77 -4.93 -10.07 6.97
CA PHE A 77 -4.37 -9.03 6.12
C PHE A 77 -3.04 -8.47 6.64
N THR A 78 -2.74 -8.66 7.93
CA THR A 78 -1.43 -8.34 8.48
C THR A 78 -0.42 -9.43 8.16
N ILE A 79 -0.78 -10.72 8.27
CA ILE A 79 0.17 -11.83 8.09
C ILE A 79 0.43 -12.14 6.60
N TYR A 80 -0.61 -12.04 5.76
CA TYR A 80 -0.55 -12.41 4.35
C TYR A 80 0.60 -11.74 3.56
N PRO A 81 0.82 -10.41 3.62
CA PRO A 81 1.87 -9.77 2.84
C PRO A 81 3.27 -10.24 3.25
N PHE A 82 3.51 -10.47 4.54
CA PHE A 82 4.80 -10.97 5.03
C PHE A 82 5.08 -12.37 4.49
N ILE A 83 4.10 -13.28 4.54
CA ILE A 83 4.26 -14.63 3.98
C ILE A 83 4.52 -14.56 2.47
N PHE A 84 3.71 -13.77 1.74
CA PHE A 84 3.82 -13.61 0.30
C PHE A 84 5.23 -13.15 -0.11
N TYR A 85 5.76 -12.11 0.53
CA TYR A 85 7.08 -11.58 0.21
C TYR A 85 8.24 -12.42 0.78
N ILE A 86 8.06 -13.17 1.87
CA ILE A 86 9.05 -14.19 2.29
C ILE A 86 9.22 -15.21 1.17
N VAL A 87 8.11 -15.75 0.66
CA VAL A 87 8.14 -16.74 -0.41
C VAL A 87 8.74 -16.15 -1.69
N GLY A 88 8.29 -14.94 -2.07
CA GLY A 88 8.74 -14.25 -3.27
C GLY A 88 10.22 -13.89 -3.29
N PHE A 89 10.80 -13.46 -2.16
CA PHE A 89 12.19 -13.00 -2.11
C PHE A 89 13.20 -14.06 -1.65
N PHE A 90 12.81 -15.00 -0.78
CA PHE A 90 13.75 -15.95 -0.16
C PHE A 90 13.60 -17.39 -0.65
N VAL A 91 12.40 -17.80 -1.11
CA VAL A 91 12.11 -19.20 -1.45
C VAL A 91 12.15 -19.43 -2.96
N LEU A 92 11.67 -18.48 -3.76
CA LEU A 92 11.64 -18.65 -5.21
C LEU A 92 13.04 -18.55 -5.84
N PRO A 93 13.44 -19.53 -6.68
CA PRO A 93 14.70 -19.45 -7.40
C PRO A 93 14.63 -18.38 -8.49
N CYS A 94 15.52 -17.39 -8.41
CA CYS A 94 15.67 -16.37 -9.45
C CYS A 94 16.68 -16.83 -10.52
N PRO A 95 16.34 -16.75 -11.82
CA PRO A 95 17.30 -17.02 -12.89
C PRO A 95 18.41 -15.96 -13.00
N PHE A 96 18.19 -14.75 -12.47
CA PHE A 96 19.19 -13.69 -12.43
C PHE A 96 19.42 -13.26 -10.98
N PRO A 97 20.67 -13.36 -10.46
CA PRO A 97 20.97 -12.80 -9.16
C PRO A 97 20.75 -11.28 -9.21
N PHE A 98 20.25 -10.73 -8.10
CA PHE A 98 20.04 -9.29 -7.92
C PHE A 98 21.26 -8.51 -8.43
N ASN A 99 21.09 -7.71 -9.47
CA ASN A 99 22.17 -6.87 -9.96
C ASN A 99 22.21 -5.60 -9.10
N TYR A 100 23.01 -5.64 -8.04
CA TYR A 100 23.19 -4.53 -7.10
C TYR A 100 23.83 -3.26 -7.71
N LYS A 101 24.30 -3.35 -8.97
CA LYS A 101 24.80 -2.21 -9.75
C LYS A 101 23.72 -1.59 -10.65
N ALA A 102 22.57 -2.24 -10.82
CA ALA A 102 21.46 -1.77 -11.63
C ALA A 102 20.22 -1.55 -10.73
N GLU A 103 19.97 -0.29 -10.41
CA GLU A 103 18.95 0.20 -9.47
C GLU A 103 17.56 -0.47 -9.64
N ARG A 104 17.12 -0.67 -10.89
CA ARG A 104 15.83 -1.31 -11.21
C ARG A 104 15.76 -2.79 -10.89
N ARG A 105 16.84 -3.53 -11.16
CA ARG A 105 16.87 -4.99 -10.97
C ARG A 105 17.08 -5.39 -9.51
N ALA A 106 17.51 -4.45 -8.67
CA ALA A 106 17.61 -4.65 -7.24
C ALA A 106 16.23 -4.57 -6.54
N LEU A 107 15.30 -3.77 -7.08
CA LEU A 107 13.99 -3.51 -6.45
C LEU A 107 12.88 -4.48 -6.87
N GLU A 108 12.87 -4.97 -8.11
CA GLU A 108 11.79 -5.84 -8.61
C GLU A 108 11.92 -7.30 -8.14
N GLY A 109 13.10 -7.69 -7.63
CA GLY A 109 13.41 -9.04 -7.16
C GLY A 109 12.93 -10.15 -8.08
N CYS A 110 12.57 -11.30 -7.52
CA CYS A 110 12.06 -12.46 -8.27
C CYS A 110 10.55 -12.40 -8.53
N THR A 111 9.83 -11.56 -7.79
CA THR A 111 8.40 -11.32 -7.99
C THR A 111 8.13 -10.66 -9.33
N GLY A 112 9.06 -9.84 -9.85
CA GLY A 112 8.97 -9.24 -11.18
C GLY A 112 9.25 -10.18 -12.36
N TYR A 113 9.99 -11.28 -12.16
CA TYR A 113 10.37 -12.19 -13.25
C TYR A 113 9.30 -13.24 -13.58
N ASN A 114 8.56 -13.70 -12.58
CA ASN A 114 7.47 -14.64 -12.80
C ASN A 114 6.20 -13.84 -13.12
N GLU A 115 5.78 -13.86 -14.38
CA GLU A 115 4.61 -13.11 -14.88
C GLU A 115 3.36 -13.31 -14.01
N LYS A 116 3.11 -14.54 -13.54
CA LYS A 116 1.94 -14.85 -12.71
C LYS A 116 2.02 -14.19 -11.33
N ILE A 117 3.20 -14.20 -10.71
CA ILE A 117 3.42 -13.59 -9.40
C ILE A 117 3.42 -12.07 -9.52
N SER A 118 4.05 -11.54 -10.57
CA SER A 118 4.04 -10.11 -10.88
C SER A 118 2.63 -9.60 -11.12
N MET A 119 1.83 -10.31 -11.93
CA MET A 119 0.42 -9.97 -12.14
C MET A 119 -0.37 -10.02 -10.83
N TRP A 120 -0.19 -11.06 -10.02
CA TRP A 120 -0.87 -11.15 -8.73
C TRP A 120 -0.48 -10.01 -7.79
N ASP A 121 0.80 -9.69 -7.69
CA ASP A 121 1.29 -8.61 -6.85
C ASP A 121 0.75 -7.25 -7.31
N ASN A 122 0.75 -7.00 -8.61
CA ASN A 122 0.24 -5.76 -9.17
C ASN A 122 -1.28 -5.64 -8.96
N TRP A 123 -2.06 -6.66 -9.34
CA TRP A 123 -3.51 -6.57 -9.26
C TRP A 123 -4.05 -6.74 -7.84
N ALA A 124 -3.70 -7.83 -7.16
CA ALA A 124 -4.28 -8.18 -5.87
C ALA A 124 -3.69 -7.38 -4.71
N ASN A 125 -2.39 -7.09 -4.73
CA ASN A 125 -1.74 -6.39 -3.61
C ASN A 125 -1.71 -4.86 -3.82
N ASN A 126 -1.74 -4.36 -5.05
CA ASN A 126 -1.69 -2.92 -5.33
C ASN A 126 -3.03 -2.36 -5.83
N VAL A 127 -3.50 -2.77 -7.02
CA VAL A 127 -4.66 -2.14 -7.68
C VAL A 127 -5.95 -2.34 -6.89
N VAL A 128 -6.27 -3.58 -6.51
CA VAL A 128 -7.54 -3.91 -5.84
C VAL A 128 -7.69 -3.17 -4.49
N PRO A 129 -6.71 -3.18 -3.57
CA PRO A 129 -6.81 -2.44 -2.32
C PRO A 129 -7.03 -0.94 -2.52
N VAL A 130 -6.32 -0.33 -3.47
CA VAL A 130 -6.49 1.11 -3.79
C VAL A 130 -7.90 1.40 -4.32
N LEU A 131 -8.41 0.58 -5.22
CA LEU A 131 -9.79 0.72 -5.72
C LEU A 131 -10.81 0.57 -4.60
N LEU A 132 -10.64 -0.40 -3.70
CA LEU A 132 -11.52 -0.56 -2.54
C LEU A 132 -11.49 0.67 -1.63
N ILE A 133 -10.31 1.23 -1.33
CA ILE A 133 -10.20 2.47 -0.55
C ILE A 133 -11.01 3.58 -1.22
N ILE A 134 -10.84 3.79 -2.52
CA ILE A 134 -11.54 4.85 -3.28
C ILE A 134 -13.06 4.62 -3.25
N ILE A 135 -13.52 3.43 -3.62
CA ILE A 135 -14.95 3.09 -3.71
C ILE A 135 -15.63 3.26 -2.36
N PHE A 136 -15.07 2.68 -1.29
CA PHE A 136 -15.66 2.80 0.04
C PHE A 136 -15.55 4.25 0.55
N SER A 137 -14.44 4.95 0.35
CA SER A 137 -14.32 6.34 0.78
C SER A 137 -15.36 7.25 0.10
N ILE A 138 -15.56 7.12 -1.21
CA ILE A 138 -16.58 7.87 -1.96
C ILE A 138 -17.99 7.51 -1.48
N SER A 139 -18.29 6.21 -1.35
CA SER A 139 -19.58 5.72 -0.85
C SER A 139 -19.92 6.33 0.52
N LEU A 140 -18.95 6.39 1.43
CA LEU A 140 -19.15 6.97 2.74
C LEU A 140 -19.46 8.47 2.65
N ILE A 141 -18.69 9.22 1.88
CA ILE A 141 -18.87 10.67 1.71
C ILE A 141 -20.24 10.96 1.09
N ALA A 142 -20.60 10.24 0.03
CA ALA A 142 -21.89 10.38 -0.65
C ALA A 142 -23.06 10.15 0.31
N ARG A 143 -23.00 9.11 1.14
CA ARG A 143 -24.05 8.81 2.14
C ARG A 143 -24.10 9.80 3.28
N VAL A 144 -22.95 10.27 3.76
CA VAL A 144 -22.89 11.35 4.78
C VAL A 144 -23.54 12.62 4.24
N TRP A 145 -23.27 12.95 2.98
CA TRP A 145 -23.81 14.15 2.35
C TRP A 145 -25.32 14.03 2.11
N TYR A 146 -25.78 12.89 1.59
CA TYR A 146 -27.21 12.59 1.43
C TYR A 146 -27.94 12.58 2.79
N GLY A 147 -27.33 11.99 3.82
CA GLY A 147 -27.87 11.97 5.18
C GLY A 147 -27.98 13.37 5.80
N LYS A 148 -27.03 14.26 5.50
CA LYS A 148 -27.08 15.68 5.91
C LYS A 148 -28.23 16.43 5.22
N TYR A 149 -28.45 16.19 3.93
CA TYR A 149 -29.52 16.82 3.17
C TYR A 149 -30.91 16.35 3.62
N ARG A 150 -31.06 15.05 3.96
CA ARG A 150 -32.35 14.45 4.32
C ARG A 150 -32.72 14.60 5.80
N MET A 151 -31.76 14.67 6.72
CA MET A 151 -32.02 14.73 8.17
C MET A 151 -31.43 16.01 8.79
N GLY A 152 -32.18 17.09 8.71
CA GLY A 152 -31.73 18.46 8.98
C GLY A 152 -31.07 18.78 10.33
N HIS A 153 -31.09 17.94 11.39
CA HIS A 153 -30.55 18.38 12.70
C HIS A 153 -29.97 17.36 13.69
N ARG A 154 -30.04 16.04 13.50
CA ARG A 154 -29.45 15.04 14.44
C ARG A 154 -28.22 14.30 13.92
N PHE A 155 -27.56 14.84 12.90
CA PHE A 155 -26.36 14.23 12.34
C PHE A 155 -25.14 14.48 13.24
N GLN A 156 -24.50 13.42 13.75
CA GLN A 156 -23.31 13.49 14.61
C GLN A 156 -22.04 13.92 13.83
N TRP A 157 -22.06 15.12 13.25
CA TRP A 157 -21.02 15.67 12.37
C TRP A 157 -19.60 15.63 12.97
N ARG A 158 -19.48 15.85 14.29
CA ARG A 158 -18.19 15.81 15.00
C ARG A 158 -17.48 14.46 14.86
N LYS A 159 -18.22 13.35 14.86
CA LYS A 159 -17.66 11.99 14.73
C LYS A 159 -17.17 11.72 13.30
N TYR A 160 -17.94 12.13 12.30
CA TYR A 160 -17.58 11.99 10.89
C TYR A 160 -16.41 12.89 10.48
N ARG A 161 -16.31 14.11 11.03
CA ARG A 161 -15.20 15.04 10.77
C ARG A 161 -13.84 14.48 11.19
N LYS A 162 -13.74 13.87 12.39
CA LYS A 162 -12.50 13.20 12.83
C LYS A 162 -12.10 12.06 11.89
N MET A 163 -13.07 11.30 11.41
CA MET A 163 -12.82 10.16 10.53
C MET A 163 -12.38 10.58 9.12
N PHE A 164 -12.94 11.69 8.61
CA PHE A 164 -12.50 12.32 7.35
C PHE A 164 -11.05 12.79 7.44
N PHE A 165 -10.67 13.49 8.52
CA PHE A 165 -9.29 13.95 8.69
C PHE A 165 -8.27 12.81 8.81
N GLN A 166 -8.64 11.69 9.42
CA GLN A 166 -7.77 10.50 9.44
C GLN A 166 -7.53 9.94 8.05
N LEU A 167 -8.58 9.81 7.23
CA LEU A 167 -8.48 9.33 5.85
C LEU A 167 -7.70 10.30 4.97
N LEU A 168 -7.99 11.59 5.09
CA LEU A 168 -7.26 12.63 4.37
C LEU A 168 -5.78 12.65 4.74
N SER A 169 -5.45 12.48 6.02
CA SER A 169 -4.05 12.41 6.47
C SER A 169 -3.31 11.23 5.83
N ILE A 170 -3.92 10.04 5.81
CA ILE A 170 -3.32 8.85 5.17
C ILE A 170 -3.17 9.05 3.66
N PHE A 171 -4.20 9.60 2.99
CA PHE A 171 -4.15 9.91 1.56
C PHE A 171 -3.06 10.93 1.23
N THR A 172 -2.95 12.01 2.02
CA THR A 172 -1.92 13.04 1.82
C THR A 172 -0.53 12.46 2.02
N LEU A 173 -0.32 11.63 3.06
CA LEU A 173 0.96 10.95 3.26
C LEU A 173 1.29 10.04 2.08
N TYR A 174 0.33 9.25 1.60
CA TYR A 174 0.51 8.40 0.43
C TYR A 174 0.86 9.22 -0.81
N PHE A 175 0.09 10.27 -1.12
CA PHE A 175 0.35 11.12 -2.27
C PHE A 175 1.70 11.82 -2.18
N VAL A 176 2.04 12.43 -1.06
CA VAL A 176 3.32 13.14 -0.89
C VAL A 176 4.51 12.19 -1.03
N LEU A 177 4.38 10.94 -0.59
CA LEU A 177 5.45 9.95 -0.66
C LEU A 177 5.54 9.24 -2.02
N PHE A 178 4.41 8.97 -2.69
CA PHE A 178 4.38 8.23 -3.95
C PHE A 178 4.41 9.11 -5.20
N LEU A 179 3.84 10.32 -5.16
CA LEU A 179 3.74 11.20 -6.32
C LEU A 179 5.11 11.56 -6.90
N PRO A 180 6.17 11.86 -6.12
CA PRO A 180 7.50 12.10 -6.67
C PRO A 180 8.05 10.88 -7.43
N ALA A 181 7.90 9.68 -6.84
CA ALA A 181 8.34 8.45 -7.49
C ALA A 181 7.56 8.17 -8.78
N MET A 182 6.24 8.36 -8.77
CA MET A 182 5.38 8.19 -9.95
C MET A 182 5.73 9.18 -11.07
N ILE A 183 6.02 10.43 -10.74
CA ILE A 183 6.45 11.44 -11.72
C ILE A 183 7.79 11.03 -12.34
N LEU A 184 8.75 10.59 -11.53
CA LEU A 184 10.04 10.09 -12.03
C LEU A 184 9.85 8.87 -12.93
N TYR A 185 9.03 7.89 -12.52
CA TYR A 185 8.71 6.72 -13.34
C TYR A 185 8.07 7.10 -14.67
N ALA A 186 7.10 8.03 -14.68
CA ALA A 186 6.45 8.51 -15.90
C ALA A 186 7.45 9.27 -16.80
N ALA A 187 8.29 10.12 -16.23
CA ALA A 187 9.34 10.84 -16.95
C ALA A 187 10.32 9.85 -17.63
N TYR A 188 10.75 8.80 -16.92
CA TYR A 188 11.59 7.76 -17.47
C TYR A 188 10.90 6.93 -18.55
N ALA A 189 9.61 6.59 -18.36
CA ALA A 189 8.83 5.86 -19.35
C ALA A 189 8.61 6.65 -20.64
N LEU A 190 8.58 7.99 -20.54
CA LEU A 190 8.50 8.91 -21.69
C LEU A 190 9.86 9.17 -22.36
N GLY A 191 10.91 8.47 -21.98
CA GLY A 191 12.20 8.50 -22.68
C GLY A 191 13.19 9.55 -22.21
N LEU A 192 13.02 10.13 -21.01
CA LEU A 192 14.13 10.84 -20.33
C LEU A 192 15.22 9.83 -19.96
N SER A 193 16.09 9.51 -20.91
CA SER A 193 17.29 8.70 -20.69
C SER A 193 18.34 9.48 -19.90
N TYR A 194 19.15 8.75 -19.12
CA TYR A 194 20.18 9.16 -18.15
C TYR A 194 21.29 10.11 -18.64
N PHE A 195 21.19 10.71 -19.83
CA PHE A 195 22.26 11.46 -20.49
C PHE A 195 22.30 12.97 -20.20
N LEU A 196 21.55 13.45 -19.21
CA LEU A 196 21.54 14.87 -18.83
C LEU A 196 21.91 15.13 -17.36
N PHE A 197 22.49 14.16 -16.64
CA PHE A 197 23.22 14.38 -15.40
C PHE A 197 24.34 13.35 -15.22
#